data_AF-A0A524Q9P5-F1
#
_entry.id   AF-A0A524Q9P5-F1
#
_cell.length_a   1.000
_cell.length_b   1.000
_cell.length_c   1.000
_cell.angle_alpha   90.00
_cell.angle_beta   90.00
_cell.angle_gamma   90.00
#
_symmetry.space_group_name_H-M   'P 1'
#
loop_
_entity.id
_entity.type
_entity.pdbx_description
1 polymer ?
#
loop_
_entity_poly.entity_id
_entity_poly.type
_entity_poly.pdbx_seq_one_letter_code
_entity_poly.pdbx_strand_id
1 'polypeptide(L)'
;METASMTARTATVEKAVREALKAVRPDVGDIDGGAELVREIGLDSVQLMDLVMEIEDRLDISVPVETLADVCTLDQLCAGIVQLASGTPREPV
;
A
#
# COMPACT_ATOMS: atom_id res chain seq x y z
N MET A 1 -16.49 12.95 16.96
CA MET A 1 -16.71 11.63 16.33
C MET A 1 -15.95 11.47 15.00
N GLU A 2 -15.19 12.46 14.55
CA GLU A 2 -14.52 12.44 13.23
C GLU A 2 -13.22 11.60 13.20
N THR A 3 -12.49 11.51 14.32
CA THR A 3 -11.21 10.78 14.41
C THR A 3 -11.36 9.25 14.35
N ALA A 4 -12.48 8.70 14.85
CA ALA A 4 -12.72 7.26 14.87
C ALA A 4 -12.87 6.66 13.45
N SER A 5 -13.42 7.44 12.51
CA SER A 5 -13.59 7.02 11.10
C SER A 5 -12.25 7.01 10.35
N MET A 6 -11.37 7.96 10.65
CA MET A 6 -10.02 8.06 10.06
C MET A 6 -9.16 6.85 10.46
N THR A 7 -9.11 6.51 11.76
CA THR A 7 -8.33 5.37 12.26
C THR A 7 -8.83 4.03 11.70
N ALA A 8 -10.14 3.84 11.57
CA ALA A 8 -10.71 2.62 11.00
C ALA A 8 -10.30 2.43 9.53
N ARG A 9 -10.20 3.52 8.76
CA ARG A 9 -9.75 3.47 7.36
C ARG A 9 -8.28 3.13 7.24
N THR A 10 -7.42 3.77 8.04
CA THR A 10 -5.98 3.44 8.07
C THR A 10 -5.75 1.98 8.41
N ALA A 11 -6.44 1.45 9.43
CA ALA A 11 -6.34 0.04 9.79
C ALA A 11 -6.80 -0.91 8.67
N THR A 12 -7.81 -0.49 7.88
CA THR A 12 -8.29 -1.27 6.73
C THR A 12 -7.26 -1.29 5.60
N VAL A 13 -6.67 -0.13 5.29
CA VAL A 13 -5.60 -0.02 4.28
C VAL A 13 -4.39 -0.83 4.71
N GLU A 14 -3.91 -0.65 5.94
CA GLU A 14 -2.74 -1.39 6.45
C GLU A 14 -2.96 -2.90 6.37
N LYS A 15 -4.16 -3.36 6.76
CA LYS A 15 -4.53 -4.77 6.62
C LYS A 15 -4.50 -5.22 5.16
N ALA A 16 -5.10 -4.48 4.23
CA ALA A 16 -5.12 -4.84 2.82
C ALA A 16 -3.71 -4.91 2.22
N VAL A 17 -2.86 -3.94 2.55
CA VAL A 17 -1.45 -3.91 2.10
C VAL A 17 -0.68 -5.10 2.65
N ARG A 18 -0.83 -5.44 3.94
CA ARG A 18 -0.19 -6.62 4.53
C ARG A 18 -0.66 -7.94 3.89
N GLU A 19 -1.95 -8.05 3.60
CA GLU A 19 -2.51 -9.24 2.94
C GLU A 19 -2.03 -9.36 1.48
N ALA A 20 -1.98 -8.25 0.75
CA ALA A 20 -1.42 -8.21 -0.60
C ALA A 20 0.07 -8.58 -0.60
N LEU A 21 0.82 -8.08 0.38
CA LEU A 21 2.24 -8.41 0.55
C LEU A 21 2.46 -9.89 0.84
N LYS A 22 1.65 -10.50 1.70
CA LYS A 22 1.68 -11.94 1.95
C LYS A 22 1.28 -12.78 0.72
N ALA A 23 0.42 -12.26 -0.15
CA ALA A 23 0.05 -12.94 -1.38
C ALA A 23 1.23 -13.01 -2.36
N VAL A 24 2.00 -11.92 -2.49
CA VAL A 24 3.17 -11.84 -3.37
C VAL A 24 4.40 -12.51 -2.75
N ARG A 25 4.62 -12.31 -1.43
CA ARG A 25 5.72 -12.87 -0.65
C ARG A 25 5.18 -13.52 0.63
N PRO A 26 4.73 -14.79 0.55
CA PRO A 26 4.23 -15.51 1.71
C PRO A 26 5.33 -15.86 2.74
N ASP A 27 6.58 -15.83 2.31
CA ASP A 27 7.78 -16.00 3.15
C ASP A 27 8.14 -14.73 3.92
N VAL A 28 7.45 -13.62 3.65
CA VAL A 28 7.63 -12.41 4.43
C VAL A 28 7.04 -12.57 5.82
N GLY A 29 7.88 -12.45 6.83
CA GLY A 29 7.49 -12.60 8.23
C GLY A 29 6.68 -11.42 8.75
N ASP A 30 6.68 -11.25 10.07
CA ASP A 30 6.14 -10.04 10.69
C ASP A 30 7.07 -8.87 10.37
N ILE A 31 6.61 -7.95 9.53
CA ILE A 31 7.38 -6.79 9.10
C ILE A 31 6.82 -5.54 9.77
N ASP A 32 7.74 -4.72 10.24
CA ASP A 32 7.41 -3.40 10.73
C ASP A 32 6.94 -2.49 9.58
N GLY A 33 6.04 -1.56 9.87
CA GLY A 33 5.58 -0.58 8.87
C GLY A 33 6.74 0.26 8.31
N GLY A 34 7.78 0.51 9.12
CA GLY A 34 8.96 1.26 8.70
C GLY A 34 9.90 0.49 7.77
N ALA A 35 9.64 -0.79 7.49
CA ALA A 35 10.58 -1.61 6.74
C ALA A 35 10.64 -1.25 5.26
N GLU A 36 11.87 -1.23 4.71
CA GLU A 36 12.08 -0.94 3.29
C GLU A 36 11.65 -2.14 2.42
N LEU A 37 10.66 -1.92 1.54
CA LEU A 37 10.10 -2.94 0.66
C LEU A 37 11.17 -3.54 -0.27
N VAL A 38 12.03 -2.72 -0.85
CA VAL A 38 13.06 -3.18 -1.78
C VAL A 38 14.32 -3.63 -1.06
N ARG A 39 14.74 -2.92 0.01
CA ARG A 39 16.03 -3.19 0.66
C ARG A 39 15.98 -4.22 1.77
N GLU A 40 14.96 -4.20 2.62
CA GLU A 40 14.85 -5.11 3.76
C GLU A 40 14.04 -6.35 3.39
N ILE A 41 12.90 -6.17 2.72
CA ILE A 41 12.08 -7.30 2.27
C ILE A 41 12.67 -7.95 1.02
N GLY A 42 13.38 -7.16 0.19
CA GLY A 42 13.92 -7.66 -1.07
C GLY A 42 12.83 -7.87 -2.12
N LEU A 43 11.85 -6.97 -2.20
CA LEU A 43 10.87 -6.99 -3.28
C LEU A 43 11.53 -6.57 -4.59
N ASP A 44 11.39 -7.44 -5.59
CA ASP A 44 11.75 -7.11 -6.97
C ASP A 44 10.70 -6.20 -7.61
N SER A 45 11.07 -5.52 -8.69
CA SER A 45 10.16 -4.63 -9.44
C SER A 45 8.91 -5.33 -9.96
N VAL A 46 8.99 -6.63 -10.28
CA VAL A 46 7.82 -7.46 -10.65
C VAL A 46 6.92 -7.69 -9.45
N GLN A 47 7.50 -8.03 -8.30
CA GLN A 47 6.74 -8.25 -7.07
C GLN A 47 6.07 -6.97 -6.58
N LEU A 48 6.71 -5.83 -6.80
CA LEU A 48 6.12 -4.53 -6.50
C LEU A 48 4.90 -4.24 -7.40
N MET A 49 4.93 -4.65 -8.66
CA MET A 49 3.78 -4.56 -9.57
C MET A 49 2.65 -5.49 -9.13
N ASP A 50 2.95 -6.73 -8.78
CA ASP A 50 1.97 -7.71 -8.27
C ASP A 50 1.35 -7.23 -6.95
N LEU A 51 2.17 -6.64 -6.06
CA LEU A 51 1.71 -6.09 -4.79
C LEU A 51 0.66 -5.00 -5.01
N VAL A 52 0.93 -4.09 -5.94
CA VAL A 52 -0.03 -3.02 -6.25
C VAL A 52 -1.30 -3.56 -6.88
N MET A 53 -1.22 -4.47 -7.84
CA MET A 53 -2.41 -5.08 -8.43
C MET A 53 -3.31 -5.73 -7.37
N GLU A 54 -2.70 -6.45 -6.42
CA GLU A 54 -3.41 -7.08 -5.31
C GLU A 54 -4.07 -6.05 -4.36
N ILE A 55 -3.42 -4.91 -4.14
CA ILE A 55 -3.94 -3.80 -3.33
C ILE A 55 -5.10 -3.11 -4.04
N GLU A 56 -4.94 -2.80 -5.33
CA GLU A 56 -5.96 -2.15 -6.16
C GLU A 56 -7.25 -2.94 -6.18
N ASP A 57 -7.17 -4.26 -6.39
CA ASP A 57 -8.33 -5.16 -6.38
C ASP A 57 -9.01 -5.24 -5.00
N ARG A 58 -8.22 -5.25 -3.92
CA ARG A 58 -8.75 -5.34 -2.54
C ARG A 58 -9.44 -4.06 -2.07
N LEU A 59 -8.91 -2.92 -2.47
CA LEU A 59 -9.35 -1.60 -1.98
C LEU A 59 -10.23 -0.86 -2.99
N ASP A 60 -10.38 -1.38 -4.20
CA ASP A 60 -11.10 -0.74 -5.32
C ASP A 60 -10.56 0.67 -5.58
N ILE A 61 -9.22 0.78 -5.62
CA ILE A 61 -8.49 2.03 -5.88
C ILE A 61 -7.57 1.86 -7.10
N SER A 62 -7.09 2.98 -7.63
CA SER A 62 -6.00 2.97 -8.61
C SER A 62 -4.77 3.65 -8.02
N VAL A 63 -3.69 2.88 -7.86
CA VAL A 63 -2.40 3.37 -7.36
C VAL A 63 -1.53 3.72 -8.56
N PRO A 64 -1.19 5.00 -8.76
CA PRO A 64 -0.39 5.36 -9.91
C PRO A 64 1.05 4.89 -9.74
N VAL A 65 1.68 4.54 -10.86
CA VAL A 65 3.07 4.04 -10.89
C VAL A 65 4.07 5.08 -10.33
N GLU A 66 3.73 6.37 -10.36
CA GLU A 66 4.51 7.41 -9.67
C GLU A 66 4.60 7.16 -8.15
N THR A 67 3.52 6.69 -7.51
CA THR A 67 3.52 6.30 -6.11
C THR A 67 4.44 5.11 -5.88
N LEU A 68 4.51 4.16 -6.82
CA LEU A 68 5.44 3.03 -6.72
C LEU A 68 6.92 3.45 -6.77
N ALA A 69 7.24 4.52 -7.50
CA ALA A 69 8.60 5.03 -7.57
C ALA A 69 9.03 5.76 -6.28
N ASP A 70 8.08 6.38 -5.57
CA ASP A 70 8.32 7.10 -4.31
C ASP A 70 8.22 6.20 -3.06
N VAL A 71 7.53 5.07 -3.16
CA VAL A 71 7.33 4.14 -2.04
C VAL A 71 8.63 3.36 -1.76
N CYS A 72 9.28 3.74 -0.67
CA CYS A 72 10.43 2.99 -0.14
C CYS A 72 10.00 1.99 0.94
N THR A 73 8.95 2.30 1.72
CA THR A 73 8.52 1.53 2.90
C THR A 73 7.04 1.15 2.88
N LEU A 74 6.68 0.14 3.67
CA LEU A 74 5.29 -0.30 3.83
C LEU A 74 4.38 0.83 4.34
N ASP A 75 4.86 1.63 5.29
CA ASP A 75 4.12 2.76 5.86
C ASP A 75 3.87 3.86 4.82
N GLN A 76 4.87 4.16 3.98
CA GLN A 76 4.69 5.11 2.88
C GLN A 76 3.65 4.64 1.87
N LEU A 77 3.63 3.33 1.56
CA LEU A 77 2.60 2.74 0.70
C LEU A 77 1.22 2.91 1.31
N CYS A 78 1.05 2.53 2.58
CA CYS A 78 -0.18 2.69 3.32
C CYS A 78 -0.64 4.15 3.38
N ALA A 79 0.27 5.08 3.68
CA ALA A 79 -0.04 6.51 3.76
C ALA A 79 -0.46 7.08 2.40
N GLY A 80 0.22 6.69 1.31
CA GLY A 80 -0.16 7.05 -0.06
C GLY A 80 -1.57 6.58 -0.41
N ILE A 81 -1.87 5.31 -0.10
CA ILE A 81 -3.19 4.72 -0.35
C ILE A 81 -4.29 5.37 0.50
N VAL A 82 -4.04 5.62 1.79
CA VAL A 82 -4.99 6.32 2.66
C VAL A 82 -5.31 7.70 2.09
N GLN A 83 -4.31 8.42 1.56
CA GLN A 83 -4.52 9.71 0.91
C GLN A 83 -5.39 9.57 -0.35
N LEU A 84 -5.11 8.61 -1.23
CA LEU A 84 -5.91 8.35 -2.43
C LEU A 84 -7.37 8.01 -2.07
N ALA A 85 -7.56 7.14 -1.08
CA ALA A 85 -8.88 6.74 -0.57
C ALA A 85 -9.59 7.86 0.22
N SER A 86 -8.89 8.92 0.62
CA SER A 86 -9.47 10.09 1.29
C SER A 86 -9.95 11.17 0.32
N GLY A 87 -9.55 11.09 -0.96
CA GLY A 87 -10.05 11.93 -2.03
C GLY A 87 -8.94 12.59 -2.82
N THR A 88 -8.79 12.15 -4.07
CA THR A 88 -8.37 13.04 -5.15
C THR A 88 -8.98 12.53 -6.46
N PRO A 89 -9.99 13.23 -7.03
CA PRO A 89 -10.30 13.04 -8.44
C PRO A 89 -9.08 13.51 -9.21
N ARG A 90 -8.31 12.58 -9.78
CA ARG A 90 -7.28 12.94 -10.76
C ARG A 90 -8.00 13.21 -12.08
N GLU A 91 -8.44 14.45 -12.26
CA GLU A 91 -8.86 14.93 -13.58
C GLU A 91 -7.64 15.01 -14.51
N PRO A 92 -7.78 14.61 -15.79
CA PRO A 92 -6.68 14.53 -16.73
C PRO A 92 -6.23 15.92 -17.19
N VAL A 93 -4.92 16.13 -17.32
CA VAL A 93 -4.33 17.22 -18.12
C VAL A 93 -3.36 16.63 -19.14
#